data_AF-A0A2N7ASU7-F1
#
_entry.id   AF-A0A2N7ASU7-F1
#
_cell.length_a   1.000
_cell.length_b   1.000
_cell.length_c   1.000
_cell.angle_alpha   90.00
_cell.angle_beta   90.00
_cell.angle_gamma   90.00
#
_symmetry.space_group_name_H-M   'P 1'
#
loop_
_entity.id
_entity.type
_entity.pdbx_description
1 polymer ?
#
loop_
_entity_poly.entity_id
_entity_poly.type
_entity_poly.pdbx_seq_one_letter_code
_entity_poly.pdbx_strand_id
1 'polypeptide(L)'
;MNLEPGFQHALKNQKLIHGVLKRVHIFNTRSDYEDYFQEAMIIYAETYVNYCQKEDDLSKVNPFIFQKLTWRLTDILRQEKKYYDIHSLEKFDFQRVPEEQICVDLGFIDFSELSEFELILLQEHFIENVSLVILAKRYNHTSRALRYRRSKLLKKLEQMSVI
;
A
#
# COMPACT_ATOMS: atom_id res chain seq x y z
N MET A 1 19.15 23.31 6.96
CA MET A 1 18.04 24.27 6.80
C MET A 1 17.51 24.55 8.20
N ASN A 2 17.42 25.81 8.64
CA ASN A 2 16.88 26.11 9.96
C ASN A 2 15.34 26.00 9.92
N LEU A 3 14.78 25.05 10.67
CA LEU A 3 13.33 24.78 10.73
C LEU A 3 12.63 25.48 11.89
N GLU A 4 13.38 26.10 12.80
CA GLU A 4 12.83 26.82 13.96
C GLU A 4 11.69 27.78 13.61
N PRO A 5 11.78 28.66 12.58
CA PRO A 5 10.65 29.52 12.23
C PRO A 5 9.40 28.73 11.79
N GLY A 6 9.60 27.59 11.11
CA GLY A 6 8.53 26.69 10.72
C GLY A 6 7.85 26.04 11.93
N PHE A 7 8.62 25.58 12.92
CA PHE A 7 8.08 25.02 14.15
C PHE A 7 7.33 26.08 14.98
N GLN A 8 7.88 27.29 15.10
CA GLN A 8 7.20 28.40 15.78
C GLN A 8 5.87 28.74 15.10
N HIS A 9 5.83 28.70 13.76
CA HIS A 9 4.60 28.89 13.01
C HIS A 9 3.62 27.74 13.21
N ALA A 10 4.10 26.49 13.23
CA ALA A 10 3.29 25.29 13.47
C ALA A 10 2.64 25.32 14.86
N LEU A 11 3.40 25.68 15.91
CA LEU A 11 2.91 25.81 17.29
C LEU A 11 1.75 26.83 17.40
N LYS A 12 1.81 27.93 16.64
CA LYS A 12 0.72 28.92 16.59
C LYS A 12 -0.49 28.45 15.77
N ASN A 13 -0.29 27.49 14.87
CA ASN A 13 -1.29 27.01 13.92
C ASN A 13 -1.68 25.53 14.13
N GLN A 14 -1.58 25.01 15.35
CA GLN A 14 -1.91 23.60 15.66
C GLN A 14 -3.34 23.21 15.26
N LYS A 15 -4.29 24.15 15.26
CA LYS A 15 -5.66 23.92 14.76
C LYS A 15 -5.68 23.43 13.31
N LEU A 16 -4.78 23.93 12.46
CA LEU A 16 -4.63 23.49 11.08
C LEU A 16 -4.18 22.02 11.04
N ILE A 17 -3.19 21.68 11.86
CA ILE A 17 -2.65 20.32 11.98
C ILE A 17 -3.73 19.34 12.43
N HIS A 18 -4.45 19.67 13.52
CA HIS A 18 -5.58 18.86 13.98
C HIS A 18 -6.68 18.74 12.92
N GLY A 19 -6.95 19.80 12.17
CA GLY A 19 -7.88 19.79 11.04
C GLY A 19 -7.47 18.82 9.95
N VAL A 20 -6.16 18.76 9.62
CA VAL A 20 -5.63 17.79 8.65
C VAL A 20 -5.71 16.37 9.19
N LEU A 21 -5.27 16.12 10.43
CA LEU A 21 -5.32 14.79 11.05
C LEU A 21 -6.75 14.24 11.02
N LYS A 22 -7.72 15.08 11.42
CA LYS A 22 -9.15 14.73 11.34
C LYS A 22 -9.59 14.43 9.90
N ARG A 23 -9.12 15.19 8.91
CA ARG A 23 -9.44 14.99 7.48
C ARG A 23 -8.91 13.66 6.95
N VAL A 24 -7.76 13.19 7.42
CA VAL A 24 -7.19 11.89 7.03
C VAL A 24 -7.60 10.75 7.96
N HIS A 25 -8.64 10.96 8.78
CA HIS A 25 -9.19 9.97 9.72
C HIS A 25 -8.23 9.51 10.83
N ILE A 26 -7.32 10.39 11.25
CA ILE A 26 -6.48 10.20 12.43
C ILE A 26 -7.12 10.97 13.59
N PHE A 27 -7.77 10.25 14.49
CA PHE A 27 -8.46 10.81 15.66
C PHE A 27 -7.63 10.61 16.93
N ASN A 28 -7.85 11.47 17.93
CA ASN A 28 -7.17 11.44 19.24
C ASN A 28 -7.38 10.15 20.04
N THR A 29 -8.34 9.31 19.64
CA THR A 29 -8.59 8.00 20.25
C THR A 29 -7.63 6.93 19.74
N ARG A 30 -6.88 7.17 18.66
CA ARG A 30 -5.86 6.23 18.18
C ARG A 30 -4.66 6.25 19.14
N SER A 31 -4.09 5.07 19.39
CA SER A 31 -2.92 4.93 20.28
C SER A 31 -1.66 5.62 19.75
N ASP A 32 -1.55 5.79 18.43
CA ASP A 32 -0.44 6.38 17.70
C ASP A 32 -0.70 7.85 17.30
N TYR A 33 -1.74 8.48 17.87
CA TYR A 33 -2.14 9.83 17.48
C TYR A 33 -1.02 10.87 17.67
N GLU A 34 -0.33 10.84 18.81
CA GLU A 34 0.74 11.79 19.12
C GLU A 34 1.91 11.66 18.13
N ASP A 35 2.20 10.45 17.66
CA ASP A 35 3.25 10.21 16.66
C ASP A 35 2.91 10.91 15.34
N TYR A 36 1.67 10.76 14.85
CA TYR A 36 1.23 11.50 13.65
C TYR A 36 1.17 13.00 13.86
N PHE A 37 0.84 13.46 15.06
CA PHE A 37 0.86 14.89 15.37
C PHE A 37 2.28 15.45 15.28
N GLN A 38 3.27 14.76 15.84
CA GLN A 38 4.68 15.16 15.72
C GLN A 38 5.18 15.09 14.27
N GLU A 39 4.83 14.04 13.54
CA GLU A 39 5.17 13.91 12.12
C GLU A 39 4.57 15.06 11.31
N ALA A 40 3.31 15.41 11.57
CA ALA A 40 2.66 16.55 10.94
C ALA A 40 3.30 17.89 11.32
N MET A 41 3.79 18.06 12.55
CA MET A 41 4.55 19.24 12.98
C MET A 41 5.85 19.40 12.18
N ILE A 42 6.58 18.30 11.96
CA ILE A 42 7.82 18.30 11.17
C ILE A 42 7.54 18.67 9.72
N ILE A 43 6.58 17.98 9.08
CA ILE A 43 6.18 18.25 7.69
C ILE A 43 5.69 19.69 7.54
N TYR A 44 4.94 20.21 8.52
CA TYR A 44 4.50 21.60 8.53
C TYR A 44 5.71 22.53 8.51
N ALA A 45 6.64 22.37 9.46
CA ALA A 45 7.79 23.25 9.61
C ALA A 45 8.65 23.28 8.34
N GLU A 46 8.94 22.12 7.77
CA GLU A 46 9.65 22.01 6.49
C GLU A 46 8.88 22.69 5.35
N THR A 47 7.58 22.44 5.25
CA THR A 47 6.75 23.02 4.17
C THR A 47 6.70 24.54 4.28
N TYR A 48 6.57 25.08 5.49
CA TYR A 48 6.55 26.51 5.75
C TYR A 48 7.86 27.18 5.34
N VAL A 49 9.00 26.69 5.83
CA VAL A 49 10.31 27.29 5.49
C VAL A 49 10.57 27.20 3.99
N ASN A 50 10.24 26.07 3.35
CA ASN A 50 10.36 25.92 1.91
C ASN A 50 9.45 26.88 1.13
N TYR A 51 8.24 27.16 1.63
CA TYR A 51 7.31 28.10 1.01
C TYR A 51 7.85 29.54 1.11
N CYS A 52 8.27 29.97 2.30
CA CYS A 52 8.83 31.31 2.52
C CYS A 52 10.13 31.58 1.73
N GLN A 53 10.86 30.55 1.32
CA GLN A 53 12.04 30.72 0.46
C GLN A 53 11.71 30.92 -1.02
N LYS A 54 10.51 30.54 -1.46
CA LYS A 54 10.12 30.51 -2.88
C LYS A 54 9.06 31.53 -3.23
N GLU A 55 8.19 31.86 -2.28
CA GLU A 55 7.00 32.66 -2.48
C GLU A 55 6.96 33.81 -1.48
N ASP A 56 6.75 35.02 -1.98
CA ASP A 56 6.59 36.22 -1.13
C ASP A 56 5.16 36.38 -0.62
N ASP A 57 4.17 35.75 -1.27
CA ASP A 57 2.76 35.83 -0.88
C ASP A 57 2.42 34.83 0.24
N LEU A 58 2.52 35.30 1.48
CA LEU A 58 2.17 34.54 2.68
C LEU A 58 0.65 34.34 2.87
N SER A 59 -0.22 34.99 2.09
CA SER A 59 -1.68 34.85 2.26
C SER A 59 -2.18 33.44 1.97
N LYS A 60 -1.45 32.67 1.15
CA LYS A 60 -1.80 31.30 0.72
C LYS A 60 -1.02 30.20 1.44
N VAL A 61 -0.19 30.56 2.42
CA VAL A 61 0.67 29.59 3.12
C VAL A 61 -0.13 28.50 3.82
N ASN A 62 -1.22 28.86 4.49
CA ASN A 62 -2.05 27.92 5.25
C ASN A 62 -2.78 26.91 4.35
N PRO A 63 -3.52 27.32 3.30
CA PRO A 63 -4.09 26.39 2.32
C PRO A 63 -3.05 25.46 1.68
N PHE A 64 -1.87 26.00 1.34
CA PHE A 64 -0.79 25.21 0.75
C PHE A 64 -0.28 24.13 1.71
N ILE A 65 0.00 24.50 2.97
CA ILE A 65 0.45 23.57 4.00
C ILE A 65 -0.62 22.52 4.28
N PHE A 66 -1.89 22.92 4.37
CA PHE A 66 -3.01 22.00 4.58
C PHE A 66 -3.06 20.91 3.51
N GLN A 67 -2.90 21.30 2.24
CA GLN A 67 -2.88 20.36 1.12
C GLN A 67 -1.66 19.43 1.20
N LYS A 68 -0.47 19.99 1.49
CA LYS A 68 0.77 19.21 1.60
C LYS A 68 0.71 18.18 2.74
N LEU A 69 0.25 18.58 3.92
CA LEU A 69 0.07 17.68 5.04
C LEU A 69 -0.94 16.58 4.73
N THR A 70 -2.07 16.92 4.09
CA THR A 70 -3.09 15.94 3.71
C THR A 70 -2.48 14.84 2.81
N TRP A 71 -1.70 15.23 1.79
CA TRP A 71 -1.06 14.26 0.91
C TRP A 71 -0.03 13.40 1.63
N ARG A 72 0.88 14.02 2.39
CA ARG A 72 1.96 13.29 3.06
C ARG A 72 1.44 12.29 4.09
N LEU A 73 0.47 12.69 4.91
CA LEU A 73 -0.15 11.80 5.89
C LEU A 73 -0.97 10.69 5.20
N THR A 74 -1.66 10.99 4.11
CA THR A 74 -2.34 9.94 3.32
C THR A 74 -1.34 8.91 2.78
N ASP A 75 -0.17 9.34 2.32
CA ASP A 75 0.84 8.42 1.80
C ASP A 75 1.47 7.55 2.89
N ILE A 76 1.66 8.10 4.11
CA ILE A 76 2.08 7.32 5.28
C ILE A 76 1.05 6.22 5.59
N LEU A 77 -0.24 6.58 5.67
CA LEU A 77 -1.32 5.61 5.91
C LEU A 77 -1.40 4.53 4.82
N ARG A 78 -1.12 4.89 3.56
CA ARG A 78 -1.06 3.91 2.45
C ARG A 78 0.12 2.95 2.61
N GLN A 79 1.27 3.45 3.04
CA GLN A 79 2.46 2.63 3.27
C GLN A 79 2.25 1.66 4.43
N GLU A 80 1.68 2.12 5.53
CA GLU A 80 1.31 1.27 6.68
C GLU A 80 0.28 0.22 6.29
N LYS A 81 -0.78 0.62 5.58
CA LYS A 81 -1.77 -0.34 5.08
C LYS A 81 -1.12 -1.41 4.22
N LYS A 82 -0.23 -1.02 3.31
CA LYS A 82 0.51 -1.98 2.47
C LYS A 82 1.39 -2.91 3.31
N TYR A 83 2.07 -2.38 4.32
CA TYR A 83 2.89 -3.18 5.24
C TYR A 83 2.01 -4.18 6.00
N TYR A 84 0.91 -3.72 6.57
CA TYR A 84 -0.07 -4.59 7.26
C TYR A 84 -0.68 -5.61 6.31
N ASP A 85 -1.09 -5.25 5.10
CA ASP A 85 -1.67 -6.20 4.13
C ASP A 85 -0.68 -7.31 3.73
N ILE A 86 0.63 -7.03 3.73
CA ILE A 86 1.66 -8.03 3.42
C ILE A 86 2.06 -8.84 4.66
N HIS A 87 2.09 -8.21 5.85
CA HIS A 87 2.68 -8.77 7.07
C HIS A 87 1.66 -9.18 8.13
N SER A 88 0.36 -8.94 7.90
CA SER A 88 -0.72 -9.42 8.75
C SER A 88 -0.86 -10.93 8.56
N LEU A 89 -0.14 -11.66 9.42
CA LEU A 89 -0.27 -13.10 9.58
C LEU A 89 -1.66 -13.48 10.11
N GLU A 90 -2.43 -12.54 10.65
CA GLU A 90 -3.77 -12.76 11.23
C GLU A 90 -4.86 -13.08 10.20
N LYS A 91 -4.61 -12.87 8.90
CA LYS A 91 -5.55 -13.27 7.83
C LYS A 91 -5.36 -14.69 7.34
N PHE A 92 -4.32 -15.39 7.78
CA PHE A 92 -4.17 -16.80 7.50
C PHE A 92 -4.59 -17.57 8.74
N ASP A 93 -5.74 -18.25 8.64
CA ASP A 93 -6.09 -19.30 9.59
C ASP A 93 -5.06 -20.42 9.43
N PHE A 94 -3.96 -20.35 10.18
CA PHE A 94 -2.91 -21.35 10.19
C PHE A 94 -3.33 -22.60 10.99
N GLN A 95 -4.62 -22.86 11.16
CA GLN A 95 -5.06 -24.21 11.46
C GLN A 95 -4.50 -25.12 10.36
N ARG A 96 -3.50 -25.92 10.73
CA ARG A 96 -3.03 -27.01 9.87
C ARG A 96 -4.26 -27.84 9.54
N VAL A 97 -4.67 -27.82 8.28
CA VAL A 97 -5.60 -28.81 7.74
C VAL A 97 -4.95 -30.18 8.05
N PRO A 98 -5.61 -31.06 8.82
CA PRO A 98 -5.09 -32.39 9.09
C PRO A 98 -4.72 -33.06 7.77
N GLU A 99 -3.58 -33.77 7.71
CA GLU A 99 -3.08 -34.40 6.47
C GLU A 99 -4.14 -35.29 5.80
N GLU A 100 -5.05 -35.86 6.61
CA GLU A 100 -6.19 -36.68 6.20
C GLU A 100 -7.25 -35.91 5.38
N GLN A 101 -7.28 -34.58 5.45
CA GLN A 101 -8.13 -33.67 4.66
C GLN A 101 -7.39 -33.00 3.50
N ILE A 102 -6.07 -33.23 3.36
CA ILE A 102 -5.29 -32.83 2.17
C ILE A 102 -5.54 -33.85 1.06
N CYS A 103 -6.80 -34.15 0.78
CA CYS A 103 -7.16 -34.60 -0.55
C CYS A 103 -7.42 -33.31 -1.32
N VAL A 104 -6.36 -32.73 -1.90
CA VAL A 104 -6.53 -31.62 -2.84
C VAL A 104 -7.17 -32.23 -4.08
N ASP A 105 -8.49 -32.39 -4.04
CA ASP A 105 -9.26 -32.73 -5.22
C ASP A 105 -9.20 -31.52 -6.15
N LEU A 106 -8.17 -31.48 -7.01
CA LEU A 106 -8.08 -30.54 -8.12
C LEU A 106 -9.05 -30.94 -9.25
N GLY A 107 -9.96 -31.89 -9.01
CA GLY A 107 -11.01 -32.29 -9.96
C GLY A 107 -11.95 -31.16 -10.36
N PHE A 108 -12.00 -30.05 -9.59
CA PHE A 108 -12.69 -28.82 -10.00
C PHE A 108 -11.91 -28.01 -11.06
N ILE A 109 -10.63 -28.29 -11.30
CA ILE A 109 -9.83 -27.59 -12.31
C ILE A 109 -9.83 -28.41 -13.59
N ASP A 110 -10.49 -27.89 -14.62
CA ASP A 110 -10.31 -28.41 -15.97
C ASP A 110 -9.01 -27.85 -16.59
N PHE A 111 -7.92 -28.62 -16.43
CA PHE A 111 -6.62 -28.27 -17.00
C PHE A 111 -6.64 -28.17 -18.53
N SER A 112 -7.62 -28.77 -19.22
CA SER A 112 -7.73 -28.70 -20.68
C SER A 112 -8.11 -27.32 -21.18
N GLU A 113 -8.76 -26.49 -20.35
CA GLU A 113 -9.06 -25.11 -20.72
C GLU A 113 -7.84 -24.19 -20.59
N LEU A 114 -6.81 -24.58 -19.84
CA LEU A 114 -5.63 -23.75 -19.62
C LEU A 114 -4.69 -23.80 -20.83
N SER A 115 -4.22 -22.63 -21.25
CA SER A 115 -3.16 -22.57 -22.26
C SER A 115 -1.84 -23.12 -21.71
N GLU A 116 -0.94 -23.55 -22.60
CA GLU A 116 0.40 -24.03 -22.24
C GLU A 116 1.14 -23.05 -21.30
N PHE A 117 1.05 -21.75 -21.59
CA PHE A 117 1.69 -20.75 -20.75
C PHE A 117 0.98 -20.52 -19.40
N GLU A 118 -0.33 -20.74 -19.33
CA GLU A 118 -1.09 -20.71 -18.07
C GLU A 118 -0.70 -21.89 -17.17
N LEU A 119 -0.46 -23.08 -17.75
CA LEU A 119 0.06 -24.24 -17.02
C LEU A 119 1.47 -23.99 -16.46
N ILE A 120 2.37 -23.41 -17.28
CA ILE A 120 3.70 -23.00 -16.81
C ILE A 120 3.59 -21.99 -15.67
N LEU A 121 2.69 -21.02 -15.79
CA LEU A 121 2.49 -20.03 -14.75
C LEU A 121 1.94 -20.68 -13.47
N LEU A 122 0.99 -21.61 -13.58
CA LEU A 122 0.45 -22.36 -12.45
C LEU A 122 1.56 -23.14 -11.71
N GLN A 123 2.34 -23.91 -12.46
CA GLN A 123 3.42 -24.73 -11.91
C GLN A 123 4.54 -23.86 -11.30
N GLU A 124 5.20 -23.03 -12.12
CA GLU A 124 6.43 -22.38 -11.67
C GLU A 124 6.16 -21.19 -10.75
N HIS A 125 5.11 -20.39 -11.01
CA HIS A 125 4.84 -19.22 -10.19
C HIS A 125 4.05 -19.55 -8.92
N PHE A 126 2.98 -20.35 -9.03
CA PHE A 126 2.08 -20.59 -7.89
C PHE A 126 2.52 -21.77 -7.02
N ILE A 127 3.00 -22.87 -7.61
CA ILE A 127 3.41 -24.07 -6.86
C ILE A 127 4.87 -23.96 -6.41
N GLU A 128 5.79 -23.67 -7.34
CA GLU A 128 7.23 -23.60 -7.06
C GLU A 128 7.71 -22.24 -6.54
N ASN A 129 6.80 -21.25 -6.50
CA ASN A 129 7.04 -19.91 -5.96
C ASN A 129 8.17 -19.13 -6.69
N VAL A 130 8.36 -19.36 -7.99
CA VAL A 130 9.31 -18.62 -8.82
C VAL A 130 8.77 -17.22 -9.10
N SER A 131 9.63 -16.19 -8.97
CA SER A 131 9.21 -14.81 -9.20
C SER A 131 8.83 -14.54 -10.66
N LEU A 132 7.79 -13.72 -10.88
CA LEU A 132 7.38 -13.28 -12.22
C LEU A 132 8.49 -12.56 -13.00
N VAL A 133 9.47 -11.96 -12.31
CA VAL A 133 10.60 -11.29 -12.96
C VAL A 133 11.55 -12.31 -13.59
N ILE A 134 11.77 -13.44 -12.93
CA ILE A 134 12.59 -14.54 -13.46
C ILE A 134 11.87 -15.19 -14.64
N LEU A 135 10.58 -15.47 -14.51
CA LEU A 135 9.77 -16.05 -15.58
C LEU A 135 9.66 -15.13 -16.80
N ALA A 136 9.53 -13.82 -16.59
CA ALA A 136 9.50 -12.83 -17.66
C ALA A 136 10.78 -12.88 -18.51
N LYS A 137 11.95 -13.00 -17.87
CA LYS A 137 13.23 -13.15 -18.57
C LYS A 137 13.34 -14.50 -19.28
N ARG A 138 12.99 -15.60 -18.58
CA ARG A 138 13.10 -16.98 -19.08
C ARG A 138 12.26 -17.22 -20.32
N TYR A 139 11.03 -16.73 -20.32
CA TYR A 139 10.05 -16.94 -21.39
C TYR A 139 9.89 -15.73 -22.33
N ASN A 140 10.85 -14.80 -22.31
CA ASN A 140 10.89 -13.61 -23.18
C ASN A 140 9.57 -12.80 -23.20
N HIS A 141 9.03 -12.53 -22.02
CA HIS A 141 7.83 -11.73 -21.82
C HIS A 141 8.13 -10.46 -21.00
N THR A 142 7.32 -9.42 -21.17
CA THR A 142 7.46 -8.24 -20.31
C THR A 142 6.86 -8.51 -18.93
N SER A 143 7.44 -7.92 -17.88
CA SER A 143 6.89 -8.05 -16.52
C SER A 143 5.45 -7.55 -16.40
N ARG A 144 5.05 -6.59 -17.25
CA ARG A 144 3.66 -6.11 -17.33
C ARG A 144 2.74 -7.18 -17.93
N ALA A 145 3.13 -7.81 -19.03
CA ALA A 145 2.36 -8.89 -19.65
C ALA A 145 2.20 -10.08 -18.70
N LEU A 146 3.27 -10.45 -17.98
CA LEU A 146 3.21 -11.56 -17.02
C LEU A 146 2.27 -11.28 -15.84
N ARG A 147 2.29 -10.06 -15.30
CA ARG A 147 1.33 -9.64 -14.26
C ARG A 147 -0.11 -9.71 -14.74
N TYR A 148 -0.37 -9.25 -15.97
CA TYR A 148 -1.71 -9.32 -16.56
C TYR A 148 -2.17 -10.77 -16.73
N ARG A 149 -1.31 -11.65 -17.28
CA ARG A 149 -1.60 -13.08 -17.44
C ARG A 149 -1.84 -13.78 -16.11
N ARG A 150 -1.05 -13.48 -15.07
CA ARG A 150 -1.29 -13.95 -13.69
C ARG A 150 -2.68 -13.58 -13.20
N SER A 151 -3.05 -12.31 -13.29
CA SER A 151 -4.37 -11.84 -12.85
C SER A 151 -5.51 -12.47 -13.66
N LYS A 152 -5.30 -12.73 -14.95
CA LYS A 152 -6.27 -13.42 -15.79
C LYS A 152 -6.42 -14.89 -15.40
N LEU A 153 -5.31 -15.60 -15.15
CA LEU A 153 -5.31 -16.98 -14.70
C LEU A 153 -6.06 -17.14 -13.37
N LEU A 154 -5.80 -16.26 -12.39
CA LEU A 154 -6.51 -16.29 -11.11
C LEU A 154 -8.04 -16.19 -11.28
N LYS A 155 -8.50 -15.21 -12.08
CA LYS A 155 -9.95 -15.07 -12.36
C LYS A 155 -10.54 -16.30 -13.04
N LYS A 156 -9.76 -16.96 -13.91
CA LYS A 156 -10.18 -18.17 -14.62
C LYS A 156 -10.30 -19.35 -13.66
N LEU A 157 -9.31 -19.54 -12.78
CA LEU A 157 -9.35 -20.57 -11.74
C LEU A 157 -10.51 -20.34 -10.74
N GLU A 158 -10.78 -19.09 -10.36
CA GLU A 158 -11.94 -18.72 -9.53
C GLU A 158 -13.28 -19.07 -10.20
N GLN A 159 -13.38 -18.97 -11.52
CA GLN A 159 -14.59 -19.35 -12.25
C GLN A 159 -14.78 -20.87 -12.31
N MET A 160 -13.67 -21.63 -12.40
CA MET A 160 -13.69 -23.09 -12.43
C MET A 160 -14.07 -23.69 -11.06
N SER A 161 -13.69 -23.03 -9.96
CA SER A 161 -13.96 -23.53 -8.60
C SER A 161 -15.40 -23.32 -8.11
N VAL A 162 -16.28 -22.65 -8.88
CA VAL A 162 -17.67 -22.34 -8.49
C VAL A 162 -18.67 -23.36 -9.05
N ILE A 163 -18.19 -24.41 -9.72
CA ILE A 163 -18.98 -25.52 -10.28
C ILE A 163 -18.84 -26.74 -9.36
#